data_AF-A0A2G2H4J1-F1
#
_entry.id   AF-A0A2G2H4J1-F1
#
_cell.length_a   1.000
_cell.length_b   1.000
_cell.length_c   1.000
_cell.angle_alpha   90.00
_cell.angle_beta   90.00
_cell.angle_gamma   90.00
#
_symmetry.space_group_name_H-M   'P 1'
#
loop_
_entity.id
_entity.type
_entity.pdbx_description
1 polymer ?
#
loop_
_entity_poly.entity_id
_entity_poly.type
_entity_poly.pdbx_seq_one_letter_code
_entity_poly.pdbx_strand_id
1 'polypeptide(L)'
;MFFNDLSLYEYHLSKPVKQILNVGWLDGGKEFTKGDSPSVFCQKLASVIIGGAGFDANFNRIRGVHPCDLCGDREVVIFSNGEEELLGMSEILIPNSEGDGYFASPSMVYHYITVHSYLPPEPFMNAVLNVDLSKEYLADDIFDALLASR
;
A
#
# COMPACT_ATOMS: atom_id res chain seq x y z
N MET A 1 4.42 -8.01 -10.23
CA MET A 1 4.77 -9.11 -9.28
C MET A 1 3.54 -9.46 -8.48
N PHE A 2 3.30 -10.75 -8.20
CA PHE A 2 2.02 -11.20 -7.63
C PHE A 2 2.15 -11.81 -6.23
N PHE A 3 1.27 -11.38 -5.33
CA PHE A 3 0.95 -12.07 -4.07
C PHE A 3 -0.55 -12.04 -3.84
N ASN A 4 -1.08 -13.11 -3.25
CA ASN A 4 -2.49 -13.12 -2.87
C ASN A 4 -2.74 -12.11 -1.75
N ASP A 5 -3.87 -11.43 -1.84
CA ASP A 5 -4.35 -10.61 -0.74
C ASP A 5 -4.45 -11.44 0.55
N LEU A 6 -4.05 -10.82 1.66
CA LEU A 6 -4.01 -11.40 2.99
C LEU A 6 -3.03 -12.58 3.15
N SER A 7 -2.13 -12.81 2.19
CA SER A 7 -0.98 -13.70 2.41
C SER A 7 0.09 -13.01 3.24
N LEU A 8 0.97 -13.77 3.90
CA LEU A 8 2.11 -13.19 4.61
C LEU A 8 3.05 -12.47 3.64
N TYR A 9 3.55 -11.30 4.06
CA TYR A 9 4.52 -10.51 3.30
C TYR A 9 5.90 -11.16 3.33
N GLU A 10 6.49 -11.39 2.15
CA GLU A 10 7.79 -12.04 1.99
C GLU A 10 8.65 -11.45 0.86
N TYR A 11 8.27 -10.28 0.31
CA TYR A 11 8.98 -9.71 -0.83
C TYR A 11 10.43 -9.33 -0.47
N HIS A 12 11.38 -9.85 -1.26
CA HIS A 12 12.84 -9.76 -1.03
C HIS A 12 13.33 -10.35 0.30
N LEU A 13 12.53 -11.17 0.98
CA LEU A 13 12.90 -11.75 2.27
C LEU A 13 13.07 -13.27 2.16
N SER A 14 14.00 -13.82 2.95
CA SER A 14 14.21 -15.27 3.02
C SER A 14 13.12 -16.02 3.79
N LYS A 15 12.32 -15.30 4.59
CA LYS A 15 11.17 -15.79 5.35
C LYS A 15 10.07 -14.72 5.42
N PRO A 16 8.78 -15.08 5.57
CA PRO A 16 7.68 -14.13 5.70
C PRO A 16 7.61 -13.39 7.04
N VAL A 17 7.05 -12.16 7.07
CA VAL A 17 6.89 -11.36 8.31
C VAL A 17 5.52 -11.73 8.85
N LYS A 18 5.45 -12.36 10.02
CA LYS A 18 4.17 -12.87 10.54
C LYS A 18 3.15 -11.77 10.83
N GLN A 19 3.62 -10.55 11.07
CA GLN A 19 2.79 -9.39 11.39
C GLN A 19 2.33 -8.61 10.16
N ILE A 20 2.81 -8.94 8.95
CA ILE A 20 2.51 -8.13 7.75
C ILE A 20 1.80 -9.00 6.71
N LEU A 21 0.67 -8.49 6.22
CA LEU A 21 -0.12 -9.12 5.16
C LEU A 21 -0.06 -8.34 3.85
N ASN A 22 0.06 -9.04 2.73
CA ASN A 22 0.03 -8.44 1.39
C ASN A 22 -1.37 -7.96 1.02
N VAL A 23 -1.45 -6.81 0.35
CA VAL A 23 -2.66 -6.34 -0.33
C VAL A 23 -2.27 -5.68 -1.65
N GLY A 24 -3.03 -5.91 -2.72
CA GLY A 24 -2.89 -5.15 -3.96
C GLY A 24 -1.66 -5.49 -4.81
N TRP A 25 -1.04 -6.65 -4.59
CA TRP A 25 0.07 -7.16 -5.41
C TRP A 25 -0.46 -7.91 -6.63
N LEU A 26 -0.96 -7.15 -7.60
CA LEU A 26 -1.63 -7.68 -8.79
C LEU A 26 -0.67 -8.00 -9.94
N ASP A 27 -1.13 -8.81 -10.89
CA ASP A 27 -0.43 -9.15 -12.12
C ASP A 27 -1.45 -9.34 -13.25
N GLY A 28 -1.12 -8.90 -14.47
CA GLY A 28 -2.05 -8.92 -15.61
C GLY A 28 -2.54 -10.31 -16.02
N GLY A 29 -1.83 -11.38 -15.62
CA GLY A 29 -2.23 -12.77 -15.86
C GLY A 29 -3.04 -13.41 -14.73
N LYS A 30 -3.36 -12.67 -13.66
CA LYS A 30 -4.02 -13.18 -12.46
C LYS A 30 -5.38 -12.54 -12.27
N GLU A 31 -6.36 -13.36 -11.90
CA GLU A 31 -7.67 -12.85 -11.50
C GLU A 31 -7.58 -12.13 -10.15
N PHE A 32 -8.38 -11.09 -9.99
CA PHE A 32 -8.51 -10.33 -8.76
C PHE A 32 -9.96 -9.86 -8.57
N THR A 33 -10.35 -9.62 -7.33
CA THR A 33 -11.69 -9.15 -6.99
C THR A 33 -11.91 -7.76 -7.57
N LYS A 34 -13.01 -7.59 -8.32
CA LYS A 34 -13.41 -6.30 -8.87
C LYS A 34 -14.65 -5.75 -8.21
N GLY A 35 -14.73 -4.43 -8.09
CA GLY A 35 -15.87 -3.72 -7.54
C GLY A 35 -15.56 -2.27 -7.24
N ASP A 36 -16.58 -1.54 -6.82
CA ASP A 36 -16.45 -0.13 -6.49
C ASP A 36 -15.92 0.05 -5.05
N SER A 37 -14.88 0.86 -4.92
CA SER A 37 -14.38 1.28 -3.61
C SER A 37 -14.99 2.64 -3.22
N PRO A 38 -15.39 2.85 -1.95
CA PRO A 38 -15.95 4.13 -1.51
C PRO A 38 -14.99 5.30 -1.76
N SER A 39 -15.51 6.43 -2.25
CA SER A 39 -14.68 7.61 -2.56
C SER A 39 -13.90 8.15 -1.37
N VAL A 40 -14.49 8.11 -0.17
CA VAL A 40 -13.83 8.50 1.08
C VAL A 40 -12.61 7.64 1.39
N PHE A 41 -12.66 6.34 1.07
CA PHE A 41 -11.52 5.45 1.22
C PHE A 41 -10.43 5.79 0.21
N CYS A 42 -10.77 6.00 -1.07
CA CYS A 42 -9.78 6.40 -2.08
C CYS A 42 -9.09 7.73 -1.71
N GLN A 43 -9.85 8.73 -1.26
CA GLN A 43 -9.30 10.02 -0.81
C GLN A 43 -8.37 9.87 0.40
N LYS A 44 -8.76 9.02 1.37
CA LYS A 44 -7.94 8.72 2.53
C LYS A 44 -6.65 8.00 2.13
N LEU A 45 -6.73 6.99 1.25
CA LEU A 45 -5.59 6.25 0.73
C LEU A 45 -4.59 7.18 0.03
N ALA A 46 -5.06 8.10 -0.82
CA ALA A 46 -4.19 9.11 -1.44
C ALA A 46 -3.44 9.94 -0.40
N SER A 47 -4.14 10.41 0.63
CA SER A 47 -3.53 11.18 1.72
C SER A 47 -2.53 10.37 2.54
N VAL A 48 -2.75 9.07 2.71
CA VAL A 48 -1.81 8.17 3.40
C VAL A 48 -0.55 7.93 2.56
N ILE A 49 -0.69 7.74 1.25
CA ILE A 49 0.45 7.56 0.34
C ILE A 49 1.30 8.83 0.26
N ILE A 50 0.67 10.00 0.10
CA ILE A 50 1.36 11.29 0.06
C ILE A 50 2.01 11.63 1.42
N GLY A 51 1.34 11.27 2.51
CA GLY A 51 1.84 11.49 3.86
C GLY A 51 1.87 12.97 4.27
N GLY A 52 2.81 13.32 5.13
CA GLY A 52 2.96 14.67 5.67
C GLY A 52 4.10 14.81 6.69
N ALA A 53 4.18 15.95 7.36
CA ALA A 53 5.23 16.19 8.36
C ALA A 53 5.12 15.21 9.53
N GLY A 54 6.09 14.30 9.65
CA GLY A 54 6.13 13.25 10.67
C GLY A 54 5.32 12.00 10.32
N PHE A 55 4.61 11.98 9.19
CA PHE A 55 3.86 10.81 8.72
C PHE A 55 4.35 10.40 7.33
N ASP A 56 4.97 9.23 7.25
CA ASP A 56 5.39 8.61 6.00
C ASP A 56 5.08 7.11 6.05
N ALA A 57 4.04 6.71 5.29
CA ALA A 57 3.65 5.31 5.20
C ALA A 57 4.48 4.53 4.17
N ASN A 58 5.35 5.18 3.40
CA ASN A 58 6.10 4.53 2.34
C ASN A 58 7.37 3.87 2.89
N PHE A 59 7.69 2.70 2.34
CA PHE A 59 8.91 1.95 2.64
C PHE A 59 9.39 1.20 1.38
N ASN A 60 10.56 0.57 1.45
CA ASN A 60 11.17 -0.18 0.33
C ASN A 60 11.26 0.65 -0.97
N ARG A 61 11.63 1.92 -0.85
CA ARG A 61 11.76 2.82 -2.00
C ARG A 61 12.83 2.35 -2.97
N ILE A 62 12.53 2.41 -4.26
CA ILE A 62 13.43 2.00 -5.34
C ILE A 62 13.90 3.19 -6.18
N ARG A 63 15.02 3.00 -6.88
CA ARG A 63 15.58 3.98 -7.84
C ARG A 63 15.07 3.71 -9.26
N GLY A 64 13.76 3.77 -9.44
CA GLY A 64 13.07 3.54 -10.70
C GLY A 64 11.55 3.52 -10.52
N VAL A 65 10.80 3.39 -11.62
CA VAL A 65 9.34 3.28 -11.60
C VAL A 65 8.93 1.90 -12.10
N HIS A 66 8.26 1.14 -11.24
CA HIS A 66 7.51 -0.04 -11.66
C HIS A 66 6.24 0.41 -12.39
N PRO A 67 6.07 0.06 -13.67
CA PRO A 67 4.83 0.34 -14.40
C PRO A 67 3.67 -0.41 -13.77
N CYS A 68 2.46 0.07 -14.01
CA CYS A 68 1.25 -0.70 -13.74
C CYS A 68 1.31 -2.05 -14.48
N ASP A 69 1.20 -3.16 -13.74
CA ASP A 69 1.24 -4.52 -14.32
C ASP A 69 -0.01 -4.85 -15.16
N LEU A 70 -1.05 -4.00 -15.13
CA LEU A 70 -2.32 -4.21 -15.84
C LEU A 70 -2.43 -3.42 -17.15
N CYS A 71 -1.92 -2.19 -17.22
CA CYS A 71 -2.00 -1.33 -18.41
C CYS A 71 -0.65 -0.81 -18.91
N GLY A 72 0.43 -1.00 -18.16
CA GLY A 72 1.78 -0.56 -18.53
C GLY A 72 2.07 0.93 -18.27
N ASP A 73 1.14 1.68 -17.67
CA ASP A 73 1.34 3.10 -17.35
C ASP A 73 2.50 3.28 -16.35
N ARG A 74 3.33 4.29 -16.61
CA ARG A 74 4.54 4.65 -15.85
C ARG A 74 4.44 6.02 -15.19
N GLU A 75 3.46 6.82 -15.57
CA GLU A 75 3.36 8.23 -15.16
C GLU A 75 2.13 8.43 -14.28
N VAL A 76 1.91 7.49 -13.36
CA VAL A 76 0.77 7.51 -12.46
C VAL A 76 1.08 8.43 -11.28
N VAL A 77 0.56 9.65 -11.35
CA VAL A 77 0.68 10.66 -10.29
C VAL A 77 -0.65 10.80 -9.55
N ILE A 78 -0.60 10.82 -8.22
CA ILE A 78 -1.75 11.12 -7.38
C ILE A 78 -1.64 12.52 -6.80
N PHE A 79 -2.78 13.14 -6.52
CA PHE A 79 -2.88 14.49 -5.96
C PHE A 79 -3.76 14.48 -4.72
N SER A 80 -3.29 15.11 -3.64
CA SER A 80 -4.09 15.37 -2.44
C SER A 80 -3.60 16.63 -1.75
N ASN A 81 -4.52 17.51 -1.36
CA ASN A 81 -4.23 18.73 -0.60
C ASN A 81 -3.13 19.65 -1.18
N GLY A 82 -2.95 19.64 -2.51
CA GLY A 82 -1.95 20.47 -3.20
C GLY A 82 -0.57 19.83 -3.34
N GLU A 83 -0.39 18.62 -2.81
CA GLU A 83 0.81 17.81 -2.98
C GLU A 83 0.56 16.72 -4.04
N GLU A 84 1.64 16.28 -4.69
CA GLU A 84 1.64 15.22 -5.68
C GLU A 84 2.65 14.13 -5.33
N GLU A 85 2.33 12.87 -5.64
CA GLU A 85 3.24 11.73 -5.46
C GLU A 85 3.20 10.82 -6.69
N LEU A 86 4.39 10.44 -7.20
CA LEU A 86 4.54 9.49 -8.29
C LEU A 86 4.49 8.05 -7.75
N LEU A 87 3.53 7.25 -8.23
CA LEU A 87 3.38 5.87 -7.81
C LEU A 87 4.37 4.91 -8.50
N GLY A 88 4.49 3.71 -7.95
CA GLY A 88 5.34 2.65 -8.51
C GLY A 88 6.80 2.75 -8.08
N MET A 89 7.11 3.60 -7.10
CA MET A 89 8.46 3.81 -6.58
C MET A 89 8.66 3.30 -5.15
N SER A 90 7.58 2.90 -4.49
CA SER A 90 7.56 2.47 -3.09
C SER A 90 6.48 1.43 -2.84
N GLU A 91 6.56 0.81 -1.68
CA GLU A 91 5.46 0.13 -1.02
C GLU A 91 4.92 1.02 0.11
N ILE A 92 3.71 0.74 0.60
CA ILE A 92 3.10 1.38 1.76
C ILE A 92 2.84 0.34 2.85
N LEU A 93 3.10 0.72 4.11
CA LEU A 93 2.85 -0.08 5.29
C LEU A 93 1.74 0.57 6.11
N ILE A 94 0.59 -0.10 6.22
CA ILE A 94 -0.61 0.42 6.88
C ILE A 94 -0.84 -0.33 8.19
N PRO A 95 -0.99 0.34 9.35
CA PRO A 95 -1.28 -0.34 10.60
C PRO A 95 -2.69 -0.94 10.58
N ASN A 96 -2.83 -2.16 11.09
CA ASN A 96 -4.13 -2.79 11.26
C ASN A 96 -4.93 -2.07 12.35
N SER A 97 -6.22 -1.79 12.11
CA SER A 97 -7.10 -1.13 13.07
C SER A 97 -7.57 -2.04 14.22
N GLU A 98 -7.50 -3.36 14.05
CA GLU A 98 -8.11 -4.34 14.97
C GLU A 98 -7.09 -5.19 15.77
N GLY A 99 -5.79 -4.91 15.66
CA GLY A 99 -4.78 -5.65 16.42
C GLY A 99 -3.33 -5.33 16.05
N ASP A 100 -2.40 -6.12 16.58
CA ASP A 100 -0.98 -5.99 16.31
C ASP A 100 -0.64 -6.56 14.93
N GLY A 101 -0.54 -5.70 13.92
CA GLY A 101 -0.18 -6.10 12.57
C GLY A 101 -0.26 -4.96 11.56
N TYR A 102 0.14 -5.26 10.33
CA TYR A 102 0.24 -4.29 9.25
C TYR A 102 -0.18 -4.92 7.92
N PHE A 103 -0.54 -4.06 6.97
CA PHE A 103 -0.73 -4.42 5.58
C PHE A 103 0.37 -3.76 4.74
N ALA A 104 1.02 -4.55 3.89
CA ALA A 104 1.98 -4.07 2.91
C ALA A 104 1.39 -4.13 1.52
N SER A 105 1.51 -3.03 0.78
CA SER A 105 0.93 -2.89 -0.55
C SER A 105 1.89 -2.11 -1.45
N PRO A 106 1.98 -2.37 -2.76
CA PRO A 106 2.65 -1.42 -3.64
C PRO A 106 1.90 -0.08 -3.60
N SER A 107 2.62 1.03 -3.72
CA SER A 107 2.01 2.36 -3.90
C SER A 107 1.03 2.40 -5.08
N MET A 108 1.28 1.58 -6.11
CA MET A 108 0.43 1.37 -7.29
C MET A 108 -1.00 0.89 -6.96
N VAL A 109 -1.27 0.42 -5.73
CA VAL A 109 -2.62 -0.02 -5.32
C VAL A 109 -3.69 1.03 -5.54
N TYR A 110 -3.36 2.31 -5.39
CA TYR A 110 -4.31 3.40 -5.67
C TYR A 110 -4.77 3.39 -7.13
N HIS A 111 -3.85 3.18 -8.07
CA HIS A 111 -4.17 3.06 -9.50
C HIS A 111 -4.98 1.81 -9.79
N TYR A 112 -4.62 0.67 -9.17
CA TYR A 112 -5.39 -0.56 -9.31
C TYR A 112 -6.84 -0.40 -8.87
N ILE A 113 -7.08 0.31 -7.77
CA ILE A 113 -8.43 0.60 -7.28
C ILE A 113 -9.18 1.54 -8.22
N THR A 114 -8.57 2.67 -8.57
CA THR A 114 -9.28 3.78 -9.24
C THR A 114 -9.43 3.62 -10.75
N VAL A 115 -8.51 2.88 -11.40
CA VAL A 115 -8.50 2.69 -12.86
C VAL A 115 -8.88 1.27 -13.25
N HIS A 116 -8.51 0.27 -12.44
CA HIS A 116 -8.74 -1.14 -12.75
C HIS A 116 -9.86 -1.80 -11.93
N SER A 117 -10.57 -1.00 -11.12
CA SER A 117 -11.67 -1.43 -10.26
C SER A 117 -11.30 -2.61 -9.36
N TYR A 118 -10.03 -2.71 -8.97
CA TYR A 118 -9.63 -3.67 -7.94
C TYR A 118 -10.34 -3.30 -6.64
N LEU A 119 -11.04 -4.27 -6.04
CA LEU A 119 -11.72 -4.14 -4.77
C LEU A 119 -10.83 -4.77 -3.68
N PRO A 120 -10.19 -3.95 -2.82
CA PRO A 120 -9.34 -4.48 -1.75
C PRO A 120 -10.15 -5.23 -0.70
N PRO A 121 -9.50 -6.10 0.10
CA PRO A 121 -10.15 -6.71 1.26
C PRO A 121 -10.67 -5.65 2.24
N GLU A 122 -11.84 -5.91 2.82
CA GLU A 122 -12.48 -5.02 3.80
C GLU A 122 -11.57 -4.64 4.99
N PRO A 123 -10.78 -5.55 5.60
CA PRO A 123 -9.87 -5.19 6.69
C PRO A 123 -8.82 -4.13 6.29
N PHE A 124 -8.34 -4.17 5.04
CA PHE A 124 -7.40 -3.17 4.53
C PHE A 124 -8.08 -1.81 4.35
N MET A 125 -9.29 -1.80 3.80
CA MET A 125 -10.06 -0.55 3.65
C MET A 125 -10.34 0.10 5.00
N ASN A 126 -10.74 -0.70 5.99
CA ASN A 126 -10.95 -0.23 7.37
C ASN A 126 -9.66 0.28 8.01
N ALA A 127 -8.53 -0.41 7.83
CA ALA A 127 -7.23 0.01 8.32
C ALA A 127 -6.84 1.40 7.77
N VAL A 128 -6.93 1.60 6.45
CA VAL A 128 -6.65 2.89 5.80
C VAL A 128 -7.55 4.01 6.34
N LEU A 129 -8.85 3.74 6.50
CA LEU A 129 -9.80 4.72 7.03
C LEU A 129 -9.47 5.16 8.46
N ASN A 130 -8.89 4.27 9.27
CA ASN A 130 -8.54 4.53 10.67
C ASN A 130 -7.13 5.10 10.88
N VAL A 131 -6.33 5.28 9.82
CA VAL A 131 -5.01 5.91 9.93
C VAL A 131 -5.15 7.35 10.45
N ASP A 132 -4.46 7.67 11.53
CA ASP A 132 -4.36 9.02 12.07
C ASP A 132 -3.12 9.73 11.52
N LEU A 133 -3.33 10.58 10.51
CA LEU A 133 -2.26 11.33 9.84
C LEU A 133 -1.60 12.40 10.72
N SER A 134 -2.17 12.68 11.91
CA SER A 134 -1.59 13.65 12.85
C SER A 134 -0.54 13.04 13.78
N LYS A 135 -0.42 11.71 13.79
CA LYS A 135 0.55 10.99 14.61
C LYS A 135 1.83 10.73 13.84
N GLU A 136 2.94 10.75 14.56
CA GLU A 136 4.22 10.34 14.01
C GLU A 136 4.16 8.86 13.59
N TYR A 137 4.54 8.58 12.34
CA TYR A 137 4.53 7.25 11.75
C TYR A 137 5.57 7.20 10.65
N LEU A 138 6.61 6.38 10.82
CA LEU A 138 7.68 6.21 9.84
C LEU A 138 7.75 4.73 9.46
N ALA A 139 7.22 4.38 8.29
CA ALA A 139 7.08 2.99 7.86
C ALA A 139 8.43 2.27 7.74
N ASP A 140 9.48 2.95 7.27
CA ASP A 140 10.83 2.39 7.20
C ASP A 140 11.34 1.94 8.60
N ASP A 141 11.20 2.80 9.63
CA ASP A 141 11.63 2.47 11.00
C ASP A 141 10.84 1.30 11.60
N ILE A 142 9.53 1.28 11.35
CA ILE A 142 8.63 0.20 11.81
C ILE A 142 9.02 -1.11 11.12
N PHE A 143 9.23 -1.07 9.80
CA PHE A 143 9.61 -2.25 9.03
C PHE A 143 10.96 -2.81 9.50
N ASP A 144 11.96 -1.96 9.72
CA ASP A 144 13.27 -2.36 10.26
C ASP A 144 13.16 -3.00 11.65
N ALA A 145 12.32 -2.44 12.54
CA ALA A 145 12.08 -3.02 13.87
C ALA A 145 11.38 -4.40 13.79
N LEU A 146 10.43 -4.56 12.86
CA LEU A 146 9.80 -5.86 12.59
C LEU A 146 10.80 -6.87 12.03
N LEU A 147 11.76 -6.43 11.22
CA LEU A 147 12.80 -7.31 10.70
C LEU A 147 13.81 -7.74 11.79
N ALA A 148 14.16 -6.83 12.71
CA ALA A 148 15.10 -7.11 13.80
C ALA A 148 14.54 -8.07 14.87
N SER A 149 13.21 -8.21 14.96
CA SER A 149 12.50 -9.04 15.95
C SER A 149 12.15 -10.45 15.46
N ARG A 150 12.61 -10.83 14.26
CA ARG A 150 12.33 -12.12 13.59
C ARG A 150 13.22 -13.30 14.02
#